data_AF-A0A6N2CX87-F1
#
_entry.id   AF-A0A6N2CX87-F1
#
_cell.length_a   1.000
_cell.length_b   1.000
_cell.length_c   1.000
_cell.angle_alpha   90.00
_cell.angle_beta   90.00
_cell.angle_gamma   90.00
#
_symmetry.space_group_name_H-M   'P 1'
#
loop_
_entity.id
_entity.type
_entity.pdbx_description
1 polymer ?
#
loop_
_entity_poly.entity_id
_entity_poly.type
_entity_poly.pdbx_seq_one_letter_code
_entity_poly.pdbx_strand_id
1 'polypeptide(L)'
;METLDYRPRLHVLVCTNERPPDDLPSCAPNGAREVLDALRAAARRRGLRVEVQITPTGCLGWCHAEGTTVAAWPAGRFHRHVRPTDAEALLDHLLAERPARPT
;
A
#
# COMPACT_ATOMS: atom_id res chain seq x y z
N MET A 1 -8.39 28.51 -2.91
CA MET A 1 -8.32 27.04 -2.99
C MET A 1 -7.83 26.72 -4.39
N GLU A 2 -6.65 26.12 -4.50
CA GLU A 2 -6.03 25.74 -5.77
C GLU A 2 -6.14 24.23 -5.95
N THR A 3 -6.37 23.78 -7.18
CA THR A 3 -6.47 22.36 -7.53
C THR A 3 -5.22 21.93 -8.29
N LEU A 4 -4.51 20.94 -7.77
CA LEU A 4 -3.38 20.30 -8.47
C LEU A 4 -3.89 19.17 -9.37
N ASP A 5 -3.54 19.19 -10.65
CA ASP A 5 -3.82 18.09 -11.60
C ASP A 5 -2.76 16.99 -11.50
N TYR A 6 -2.59 16.41 -10.31
CA TYR A 6 -1.70 15.29 -10.07
C TYR A 6 -2.47 13.96 -10.16
N ARG A 7 -2.15 13.15 -11.18
CA ARG A 7 -2.81 11.86 -11.45
C ARG A 7 -1.78 10.73 -11.54
N PRO A 8 -1.36 10.13 -10.42
CA PRO A 8 -0.50 8.96 -10.48
C PRO A 8 -1.24 7.82 -11.19
N ARG A 9 -0.50 6.99 -11.93
CA ARG A 9 -1.05 5.78 -12.57
C ARG A 9 -1.55 4.77 -11.53
N LEU A 10 -0.87 4.70 -10.39
CA LEU A 10 -1.16 3.79 -9.29
C LEU A 10 -1.06 4.54 -7.96
N HIS A 11 -2.06 4.41 -7.09
CA HIS A 11 -2.00 4.90 -5.71
C HIS A 11 -2.05 3.72 -4.75
N VAL A 12 -0.92 3.46 -4.10
CA VAL A 12 -0.74 2.41 -3.10
C VAL A 12 -0.92 3.01 -1.70
N LEU A 13 -1.89 2.49 -0.97
CA LEU A 13 -2.18 2.84 0.42
C LEU A 13 -1.65 1.74 1.33
N VAL A 14 -0.79 2.09 2.28
CA VAL A 14 -0.19 1.14 3.23
C VAL A 14 -0.73 1.42 4.62
N CYS A 15 -1.46 0.48 5.21
CA CYS A 15 -1.96 0.63 6.57
C CYS A 15 -0.81 0.59 7.58
N THR A 16 -0.53 1.71 8.25
CA THR A 16 0.48 1.80 9.33
C THR A 16 -0.18 2.01 10.69
N ASN A 17 -1.44 1.60 10.83
CA ASN A 17 -2.21 1.81 12.05
C ASN A 17 -1.70 0.93 13.20
N GLU A 18 -1.57 1.53 14.37
CA GLU A 18 -1.25 0.88 15.64
C GLU A 18 -2.47 0.88 16.56
N ARG A 19 -2.60 -0.16 17.38
CA ARG A 19 -3.61 -0.28 18.44
C ARG A 19 -2.94 -0.78 19.72
N PRO A 20 -3.52 -0.54 20.90
CA PRO A 20 -3.05 -1.13 22.14
C PRO A 20 -2.95 -2.67 22.07
N PRO A 21 -2.04 -3.32 22.82
CA PRO A 21 -1.83 -4.77 22.76
C PRO A 21 -3.07 -5.61 23.09
N ASP A 22 -3.97 -5.09 23.92
CA ASP A 22 -5.20 -5.79 24.38
C ASP A 22 -6.40 -5.59 23.43
N ASP A 23 -6.20 -4.96 22.28
CA ASP A 23 -7.23 -4.67 21.28
C ASP A 23 -7.16 -5.66 20.09
N LEU A 24 -8.04 -5.48 19.11
CA LEU A 24 -8.01 -6.19 17.83
C LEU A 24 -6.66 -6.02 17.12
N PRO A 25 -6.24 -7.01 16.31
CA PRO A 25 -4.99 -6.95 15.58
C PRO A 25 -4.82 -5.65 14.77
N SER A 26 -3.59 -5.16 14.67
CA SER A 26 -3.24 -3.95 13.90
C SER A 26 -2.01 -4.19 13.02
N CYS A 27 -1.77 -3.32 12.03
CA CYS A 27 -0.72 -3.55 11.03
C CYS A 27 0.67 -3.06 11.51
N ALA A 28 0.74 -2.03 12.36
CA ALA A 28 2.01 -1.52 12.89
C ALA A 28 2.92 -2.58 13.52
N PRO A 29 2.47 -3.43 14.47
CA PRO A 29 3.32 -4.47 15.07
C PRO A 29 3.73 -5.57 14.09
N ASN A 30 3.13 -5.59 12.89
CA ASN A 30 3.34 -6.60 11.85
C ASN A 30 4.29 -6.14 10.73
N GLY A 31 5.14 -5.16 11.01
CA GLY A 31 6.14 -4.68 10.06
C GLY A 31 5.60 -3.69 9.02
N ALA A 32 4.51 -2.98 9.31
CA ALA A 32 3.90 -2.07 8.33
C ALA A 32 4.81 -0.92 7.92
N ARG A 33 5.67 -0.44 8.82
CA ARG A 33 6.61 0.63 8.49
C ARG A 33 7.66 0.13 7.51
N GLU A 34 8.14 -1.08 7.70
CA GLU A 34 9.10 -1.77 6.87
C GLU A 34 8.52 -2.06 5.49
N VAL A 35 7.24 -2.47 5.41
CA VAL A 35 6.51 -2.62 4.14
C VAL A 35 6.41 -1.29 3.39
N LEU A 36 6.02 -0.21 4.08
CA LEU A 36 5.93 1.13 3.50
C LEU A 36 7.27 1.57 2.92
N ASP A 37 8.36 1.42 3.70
CA ASP A 37 9.68 1.86 3.32
C ASP A 37 10.27 0.99 2.19
N ALA A 38 10.00 -0.32 2.20
CA ALA A 38 10.39 -1.24 1.12
C ALA A 38 9.68 -0.92 -0.20
N LEU A 39 8.36 -0.68 -0.19
CA LEU A 39 7.60 -0.28 -1.38
C LEU A 39 8.10 1.05 -1.94
N ARG A 40 8.33 2.04 -1.08
CA ARG A 40 8.91 3.33 -1.50
C ARG A 40 10.31 3.18 -2.07
N ALA A 41 11.14 2.31 -1.49
CA ALA A 41 12.48 2.03 -2.00
C ALA A 41 12.44 1.35 -3.38
N ALA A 42 11.55 0.37 -3.57
CA ALA A 42 11.35 -0.30 -4.85
C ALA A 42 10.90 0.68 -5.94
N ALA A 43 9.88 1.50 -5.68
CA ALA A 43 9.41 2.52 -6.62
C ALA A 43 10.51 3.55 -6.96
N ARG A 44 11.33 3.95 -5.99
CA ARG A 44 12.47 4.85 -6.22
C ARG A 44 13.53 4.23 -7.13
N ARG A 45 13.94 2.98 -6.89
CA ARG A 45 14.93 2.27 -7.70
C ARG A 45 14.51 2.15 -9.16
N ARG A 46 13.20 2.02 -9.40
CA ARG A 46 12.60 1.86 -10.73
C ARG A 46 12.25 3.19 -11.41
N GLY A 47 12.52 4.34 -10.80
CA GLY A 47 12.18 5.65 -11.36
C GLY A 47 10.68 5.99 -11.34
N LEU A 48 9.86 5.24 -10.60
CA LEU A 48 8.40 5.31 -10.65
C LEU A 48 7.77 6.38 -9.73
N ARG A 49 8.55 7.31 -9.17
CA ARG A 49 8.09 8.27 -8.14
C ARG A 49 6.90 9.14 -8.57
N VAL A 50 6.79 9.45 -9.86
CA VAL A 50 5.69 10.27 -10.40
C VAL A 50 4.48 9.43 -10.82
N GLU A 51 4.72 8.14 -11.13
CA GLU A 51 3.70 7.22 -11.63
C GLU A 51 3.01 6.44 -10.50
N VAL A 52 3.74 6.16 -9.42
CA VAL A 52 3.25 5.39 -8.27
C VAL A 52 3.32 6.26 -7.02
N GLN A 53 2.16 6.67 -6.53
CA GLN A 53 2.04 7.33 -5.23
C GLN A 53 1.93 6.27 -4.14
N ILE A 54 2.74 6.39 -3.08
CA ILE A 54 2.71 5.46 -1.94
C ILE A 54 2.50 6.25 -0.65
N THR A 55 1.34 6.03 -0.01
CA THR A 55 0.86 6.83 1.13
C THR A 55 0.60 5.94 2.34
N PRO A 56 1.12 6.28 3.54
CA PRO A 56 0.71 5.63 4.78
C PRO A 56 -0.73 6.02 5.13
N THR A 57 -1.48 5.10 5.70
CA THR A 57 -2.86 5.34 6.13
C THR A 57 -3.11 4.84 7.54
N GLY A 58 -4.21 5.30 8.13
CA GLY A 58 -4.84 4.62 9.27
C GLY A 58 -5.45 3.27 8.87
N CYS A 59 -6.28 2.72 9.76
CA CYS A 59 -6.91 1.41 9.57
C CYS A 59 -7.72 1.35 8.27
N LEU A 60 -7.43 0.34 7.45
CA LEU A 60 -8.16 0.03 6.20
C LEU A 60 -9.30 -0.99 6.38
N GLY A 61 -9.58 -1.40 7.62
CA GLY A 61 -10.67 -2.34 7.95
C GLY A 61 -10.35 -3.83 7.81
N TRP A 62 -9.22 -4.18 7.19
CA TRP A 62 -8.87 -5.57 6.86
C TRP A 62 -7.67 -6.12 7.63
N CYS A 63 -7.57 -5.79 8.92
CA CYS A 63 -6.48 -6.25 9.78
C CYS A 63 -6.41 -7.78 9.88
N HIS A 64 -5.25 -8.29 10.28
CA HIS A 64 -4.95 -9.70 10.48
C HIS A 64 -3.94 -9.88 11.62
N ALA A 65 -3.80 -11.13 12.07
CA ALA A 65 -2.78 -11.52 13.04
C ALA A 65 -1.35 -11.30 12.53
N GLU A 66 -1.11 -11.44 11.21
CA GLU A 66 0.21 -11.31 10.60
C GLU A 66 0.21 -10.42 9.36
N GLY A 67 1.32 -9.70 9.18
CA GLY A 67 1.62 -8.87 8.02
C GLY A 67 0.76 -7.60 7.88
N THR A 68 0.94 -6.91 6.76
CA THR A 68 0.35 -5.59 6.52
C THR A 68 -0.74 -5.62 5.46
N THR A 69 -1.78 -4.81 5.67
CA THR A 69 -2.80 -4.56 4.65
C THR A 69 -2.36 -3.40 3.75
N VAL A 70 -2.32 -3.67 2.45
CA VAL A 70 -2.03 -2.70 1.39
C VAL A 70 -3.22 -2.65 0.44
N ALA A 71 -3.61 -1.45 -0.01
CA ALA A 71 -4.65 -1.29 -1.01
C ALA A 71 -4.15 -0.48 -2.20
N ALA A 72 -4.71 -0.72 -3.38
CA ALA A 72 -4.24 -0.12 -4.63
C ALA A 72 -5.40 0.38 -5.50
N TRP A 73 -5.28 1.64 -5.95
CA TRP A 73 -6.19 2.29 -6.88
C TRP A 73 -5.50 2.59 -8.21
N PRO A 74 -6.23 2.56 -9.34
CA PRO A 74 -7.70 2.55 -9.46
C PRO A 74 -8.36 1.15 -9.42
N ALA A 75 -7.58 0.07 -9.35
CA ALA A 75 -8.11 -1.30 -9.39
C ALA A 75 -9.02 -1.66 -8.18
N GLY A 76 -8.91 -0.94 -7.06
CA GLY A 76 -9.74 -1.16 -5.87
C GLY A 76 -9.41 -2.46 -5.13
N ARG A 77 -8.15 -2.91 -5.19
CA ARG A 77 -7.73 -4.19 -4.61
C ARG A 77 -7.08 -4.02 -3.25
N PHE A 78 -7.24 -5.05 -2.42
CA PHE A 78 -6.62 -5.18 -1.11
C PHE A 78 -5.72 -6.42 -1.10
N HIS A 79 -4.50 -6.23 -0.58
CA HIS A 79 -3.50 -7.27 -0.36
C HIS A 79 -3.27 -7.37 1.14
N ARG A 80 -3.36 -8.59 1.66
CA ARG A 80 -3.22 -8.91 3.08
C ARG A 80 -1.94 -9.73 3.28
N HIS A 81 -1.43 -9.76 4.50
CA HIS A 81 -0.20 -10.46 4.87
C HIS A 81 1.06 -9.97 4.13
N VAL A 82 1.06 -8.74 3.63
CA VAL A 82 2.22 -8.19 2.91
C VAL A 82 3.39 -8.06 3.86
N ARG A 83 4.54 -8.58 3.44
CA ARG A 83 5.83 -8.48 4.13
C ARG A 83 6.78 -7.56 3.34
N PRO A 84 7.82 -7.00 3.98
CA PRO A 84 8.76 -6.12 3.28
C PRO A 84 9.45 -6.78 2.08
N THR A 85 9.67 -8.10 2.13
CA THR A 85 10.23 -8.92 1.04
C THR A 85 9.34 -8.98 -0.20
N ASP A 86 8.04 -8.73 -0.05
CA ASP A 86 7.08 -8.83 -1.15
C ASP A 86 7.02 -7.53 -1.97
N ALA A 87 7.69 -6.45 -1.54
CA ALA A 87 7.54 -5.12 -2.11
C ALA A 87 7.81 -5.06 -3.63
N GLU A 88 8.85 -5.74 -4.11
CA GLU A 88 9.18 -5.77 -5.55
C GLU A 88 8.10 -6.52 -6.33
N ALA A 89 7.76 -7.74 -5.90
CA ALA A 89 6.77 -8.60 -6.56
C ALA A 89 5.35 -8.00 -6.53
N LEU A 90 4.97 -7.37 -5.41
CA LEU A 90 3.70 -6.67 -5.28
C LEU A 90 3.64 -5.50 -6.25
N LEU A 91 4.72 -4.72 -6.37
CA LEU A 91 4.75 -3.59 -7.30
C LEU A 91 4.67 -4.06 -8.77
N ASP A 92 5.37 -5.14 -9.13
CA ASP A 92 5.25 -5.75 -10.47
C ASP A 92 3.82 -6.22 -10.76
N HIS A 93 3.18 -6.90 -9.80
CA HIS A 93 1.80 -7.34 -9.92
C HIS A 93 0.86 -6.15 -10.15
N LEU A 94 0.93 -5.13 -9.29
CA LEU A 94 0.07 -3.95 -9.36
C LEU A 94 0.26 -3.14 -10.65
N LEU A 95 1.48 -3.09 -11.20
CA LEU A 95 1.78 -2.41 -12.46
C LEU A 95 1.30 -3.19 -13.69
N ALA A 96 1.29 -4.53 -13.61
CA ALA A 96 0.79 -5.40 -14.67
C ALA A 96 -0.75 -5.45 -14.70
N GLU A 97 -1.41 -5.08 -13.60
CA GLU A 97 -2.86 -5.05 -13.52
C GLU A 97 -3.47 -3.99 -14.45
N ARG A 98 -4.54 -4.40 -15.14
CA ARG A 98 -5.38 -3.46 -15.89
C ARG A 98 -6.33 -2.75 -14.91
N PRO A 99 -6.58 -1.44 -15.08
CA PRO A 99 -7.57 -0.74 -14.28
C PRO A 99 -8.91 -1.50 -14.36
N ALA A 100 -9.53 -1.71 -13.20
CA ALA A 100 -10.85 -2.32 -13.14
C ALA A 100 -11.82 -1.50 -14.00
N ARG A 101 -12.57 -2.17 -14.87
CA ARG A 101 -13.58 -1.49 -15.68
C ARG A 101 -14.65 -0.95 -14.70
N PRO A 102 -15.00 0.35 -14.73
CA PRO A 102 -16.14 0.81 -13.97
C PRO A 102 -17.38 0.04 -14.44
N THR A 103 -18.06 -0.62 -13.49
CA THR A 103 -19.40 -1.22 -13.68
C THR A 103 -20.45 -0.15 -13.75
#